data_AF-A0A8T4MQY1-F1
#
_entry.id   AF-A0A8T4MQY1-F1
#
_cell.length_a   1.000
_cell.length_b   1.000
_cell.length_c   1.000
_cell.angle_alpha   90.00
_cell.angle_beta   90.00
_cell.angle_gamma   90.00
#
_symmetry.space_group_name_H-M   'P 1'
#
loop_
_entity.id
_entity.type
_entity.pdbx_description
1 polymer ?
#
loop_
_entity_poly.entity_id
_entity_poly.type
_entity_poly.pdbx_seq_one_letter_code
_entity_poly.pdbx_strand_id
1 'polypeptide(L)' 'MNSIIVSYTLEKSKPHQRLMIHRLLYGYDDLSNNGAYRYKRKGLIEIYSGKKINRGVFIVPTYKI' A
#
# COMPACT_ATOMS: atom_id res chain seq x y z
N MET A 1 -19.60 10.47 6.00
CA MET A 1 -18.27 10.22 5.41
C MET A 1 -18.44 9.27 4.25
N ASN A 2 -18.06 9.69 3.05
CA ASN A 2 -18.08 8.80 1.89
C ASN A 2 -16.73 8.09 1.81
N SER A 3 -16.74 6.87 1.29
CA SER A 3 -15.55 6.06 1.11
C SER A 3 -15.63 5.33 -0.22
N ILE A 4 -14.49 5.11 -0.86
CA ILE A 4 -14.38 4.29 -2.07
C ILE A 4 -13.75 2.96 -1.70
N ILE A 5 -14.37 1.88 -2.15
CA ILE A 5 -13.77 0.55 -2.14
C ILE A 5 -13.06 0.36 -3.47
N VAL A 6 -11.78 0.04 -3.43
CA VAL A 6 -10.98 -0.30 -4.60
C VAL A 6 -10.68 -1.79 -4.57
N SER A 7 -11.04 -2.48 -5.65
CA SER A 7 -10.68 -3.87 -5.91
C SER A 7 -9.78 -3.94 -7.14
N TYR A 8 -8.65 -4.65 -7.03
CA TYR A 8 -7.65 -4.77 -8.10
C TYR A 8 -7.04 -6.18 -8.16
N THR A 9 -6.63 -6.62 -9.35
CA THR A 9 -5.85 -7.84 -9.55
C THR A 9 -4.49 -7.54 -10.19
N LEU A 10 -3.48 -8.35 -9.87
CA LEU A 10 -2.11 -8.27 -10.38
C LEU A 10 -1.67 -9.61 -11.01
N GLU A 11 -2.62 -10.41 -11.49
CA GLU A 11 -2.36 -11.73 -12.08
C GLU A 11 -1.42 -11.68 -13.28
N LYS A 12 -1.56 -10.65 -14.12
CA LYS A 12 -0.71 -10.44 -15.30
C LYS A 12 0.60 -9.69 -15.00
N SER A 13 0.81 -9.29 -13.74
CA SER A 13 2.02 -8.55 -13.34
C SER A 13 3.15 -9.51 -12.99
N LYS A 14 4.37 -9.15 -13.39
CA LYS A 14 5.59 -9.86 -13.00
C LYS A 14 5.81 -9.77 -11.47
N PRO A 15 6.51 -10.75 -10.85
CA PRO A 15 6.71 -10.75 -9.40
C PRO A 15 7.28 -9.45 -8.82
N HIS A 16 8.27 -8.83 -9.49
CA HIS A 16 8.86 -7.57 -9.05
C HIS A 16 7.88 -6.38 -9.11
N GLN A 17 7.01 -6.33 -10.12
CA GLN A 17 5.97 -5.31 -10.25
C GLN A 17 4.94 -5.45 -9.13
N ARG A 18 4.54 -6.70 -8.84
CA ARG A 18 3.61 -7.00 -7.75
C ARG A 18 4.18 -6.57 -6.40
N LEU A 19 5.46 -6.87 -6.16
CA LEU A 19 6.16 -6.43 -4.95
C LEU A 19 6.18 -4.90 -4.86
N MET A 20 6.55 -4.21 -5.94
CA MET A 20 6.59 -2.74 -6.00
C MET A 20 5.22 -2.12 -5.67
N ILE A 21 4.14 -2.60 -6.30
CA ILE A 21 2.78 -2.10 -6.05
C ILE A 21 2.37 -2.36 -4.59
N HIS A 22 2.67 -3.54 -4.04
CA HIS A 22 2.36 -3.83 -2.64
C HIS A 22 3.13 -2.93 -1.67
N ARG A 23 4.42 -2.67 -1.92
CA ARG A 23 5.23 -1.74 -1.12
C ARG A 23 4.67 -0.32 -1.16
N LEU A 24 4.22 0.12 -2.33
CA LEU A 24 3.63 1.45 -2.50
C LEU A 24 2.26 1.57 -1.80
N LEU A 25 1.39 0.57 -1.90
CA LEU A 25 0.07 0.58 -1.27
C LEU A 25 0.13 0.41 0.26
N TYR A 26 0.93 -0.56 0.73
CA TYR A 26 0.89 -1.02 2.12
C TYR A 26 2.12 -0.61 2.95
N GLY A 27 3.13 -0.01 2.31
CA GLY A 27 4.39 0.31 2.96
C GLY A 27 5.34 -0.88 3.02
N TYR A 28 6.55 -0.63 3.52
CA TYR A 28 7.58 -1.65 3.71
C TYR A 28 8.65 -1.19 4.70
N ASP A 29 9.38 -2.16 5.26
CA ASP A 29 10.60 -1.90 6.01
C ASP A 29 11.77 -1.70 5.04
N ASP A 30 12.38 -0.53 5.14
CA ASP A 30 13.53 -0.13 4.36
C ASP A 30 14.78 -0.24 5.25
N LEU A 31 15.77 -1.01 4.80
CA LEU A 31 16.97 -1.32 5.56
C LEU A 31 18.18 -0.65 4.92
N SER A 32 19.00 0.01 5.74
CA SER A 32 20.24 0.66 5.29
C SER A 32 21.42 0.26 6.18
N ASN A 33 22.64 0.49 5.71
CA ASN A 33 23.90 0.14 6.37
C ASN A 33 23.92 -1.31 6.89
N ASN A 34 23.74 -2.29 5.99
CA ASN A 34 23.68 -3.72 6.32
C ASN A 34 22.64 -4.08 7.40
N GLY A 35 21.54 -3.33 7.46
CA GLY A 35 20.45 -3.55 8.42
C GLY A 35 20.64 -2.83 9.77
N ALA A 36 21.69 -2.03 9.94
CA ALA A 36 21.87 -1.21 11.14
C ALA A 36 20.77 -0.15 11.30
N TYR A 37 20.19 0.32 10.19
CA TYR A 37 19.07 1.26 10.20
C TYR A 37 17.83 0.64 9.57
N ARG A 38 16.70 0.75 10.26
CA ARG A 38 15.38 0.32 9.78
C ARG A 38 14.43 1.50 9.74
N TYR A 39 13.91 1.79 8.57
CA TYR A 39 12.93 2.84 8.32
C TYR A 39 11.61 2.21 7.92
N LYS A 40 10.52 2.56 8.61
CA LYS A 40 9.17 2.13 8.23
C LYS A 40 8.61 3.09 7.20
N ARG A 41 8.60 2.69 5.93
CA ARG A 41 8.00 3.47 4.84
C ARG A 41 6.49 3.28 4.86
N LYS A 42 5.73 4.35 5.07
CA LYS A 42 4.26 4.33 5.05
C LYS A 42 3.75 4.11 3.63
N GLY A 43 2.74 3.25 3.49
CA GLY A 43 2.04 3.05 2.23
C GLY A 43 0.96 4.11 1.99
N LEU A 44 0.51 4.23 0.74
CA LEU A 44 -0.59 5.15 0.38
C LEU A 44 -1.84 4.92 1.22
N ILE A 45 -2.16 3.67 1.55
CA ILE A 45 -3.36 3.36 2.34
C ILE A 45 -3.25 3.99 3.74
N GLU A 46 -2.09 3.95 4.38
CA GLU A 46 -1.90 4.62 5.67
C GLU A 46 -1.95 6.15 5.52
N ILE A 47 -1.27 6.68 4.50
CA ILE A 47 -1.21 8.13 4.22
C ILE A 47 -2.60 8.73 4.05
N TYR A 48 -3.49 8.04 3.33
CA TYR A 48 -4.87 8.51 3.09
C TYR A 48 -5.87 8.05 4.16
N SER A 49 -5.41 7.55 5.31
CA SER A 49 -6.30 7.02 6.37
C SER A 49 -7.27 5.94 5.87
N GLY A 50 -6.83 5.18 4.86
CA GLY A 50 -7.55 4.04 4.33
C GLY A 50 -7.33 2.77 5.15
N LYS A 51 -8.07 1.71 4.79
CA LYS A 51 -8.00 0.40 5.44
C LYS A 51 -7.88 -0.71 4.41
N LYS A 52 -6.88 -1.58 4.57
CA LYS A 52 -6.79 -2.83 3.82
C LYS A 52 -7.86 -3.80 4.32
N ILE A 53 -8.61 -4.39 3.40
CA ILE A 53 -9.62 -5.41 3.71
C ILE A 53 -9.06 -6.81 3.43
N ASN A 54 -8.52 -7.00 2.23
CA ASN A 54 -7.90 -8.26 1.81
C ASN A 54 -6.75 -7.96 0.83
N ARG A 55 -6.06 -8.99 0.33
CA ARG A 55 -5.20 -8.86 -0.83
C ARG A 55 -6.03 -8.40 -2.04
N GLY A 56 -5.62 -7.29 -2.66
CA GLY A 56 -6.34 -6.74 -3.80
C GLY A 56 -7.54 -5.86 -3.45
N VAL A 57 -7.89 -5.69 -2.17
CA VAL A 57 -9.07 -4.91 -1.76
C VAL A 57 -8.76 -3.98 -0.60
N PHE A 58 -9.04 -2.69 -0.78
CA PHE A 58 -8.91 -1.67 0.27
C PHE A 58 -9.99 -0.60 0.16
N ILE A 59 -10.18 0.14 1.25
CA ILE A 59 -11.13 1.24 1.35
C ILE A 59 -10.35 2.52 1.65
N VAL A 60 -10.68 3.62 0.98
CA VAL A 60 -10.13 4.95 1.27
C VAL A 60 -11.26 5.95 1.50
N PRO A 61 -11.16 6.84 2.50
CA PRO A 61 -12.11 7.92 2.68
C PRO A 61 -12.02 8.89 1.50
N THR A 62 -13.16 9.43 1.07
CA THR A 62 -13.20 10.52 0.11
C THR A 62 -13.44 11.83 0.82
N TYR A 63 -12.54 12.78 0.56
CA TYR A 63 -12.72 14.17 0.95
C TYR A 63 -13.30 14.90 -0.27
N LYS A 64 -14.44 15.57 -0.11
CA LYS A 64 -14.88 16.53 -1.10
C LYS A 64 -13.93 17.72 -0.99
N ILE A 65 -13.17 17.98 -2.04
CA ILE A 65 -12.42 19.23 -2.23
C ILE A 65 -13.44 20.34 -2.48
#